data_AF-A0A9P5P8C1-F1
#
_entry.id   AF-A0A9P5P8C1-F1
#
_cell.length_a   1.000
_cell.length_b   1.000
_cell.length_c   1.000
_cell.angle_alpha   90.00
_cell.angle_beta   90.00
_cell.angle_gamma   90.00
#
_symmetry.space_group_name_H-M   'P 1'
#
loop_
_entity.id
_entity.type
_entity.pdbx_description
1 polymer ?
#
loop_
_entity_poly.entity_id
_entity_poly.type
_entity_poly.pdbx_seq_one_letter_code
_entity_poly.pdbx_strand_id
1 'polypeptide(L)'
;PLRCHTSNEQLLTSITKRLTNWDMEGFTKVKDAAIYKAILSHLRKRNAPTIFRKAVRSQNQRAYDGANELAFGAAVNTDGTELKISPSMQVLVRGACALHTRLLGAYHHSIKEQNVPEPRPATKRMIEKVQNEISPVLKKKPQPEAIWKSIRDTDISRRARNFMWTALHGAHKVGKYWKHIPGYEERATCSDCGATEDLEHILLHCKRPWCRLIWDIAKDLWPKTMTMVIGQNPLWGSY
;
A
#
# COMPACT_ATOMS: atom_id res chain seq x y z
N PRO A 1 6.14 -27.96 -28.99
CA PRO A 1 7.20 -27.92 -27.95
C PRO A 1 8.38 -27.08 -28.46
N LEU A 2 8.91 -26.15 -27.67
CA LEU A 2 10.06 -25.33 -28.08
C LEU A 2 11.36 -26.01 -27.62
N ARG A 3 12.35 -26.09 -28.50
CA ARG A 3 13.67 -26.62 -28.19
C ARG A 3 14.70 -25.51 -28.32
N CYS A 4 15.33 -25.14 -27.21
CA CYS A 4 16.36 -24.12 -27.15
C CYS A 4 17.71 -24.80 -26.94
N HIS A 5 18.66 -24.52 -27.82
CA HIS A 5 20.03 -25.02 -27.74
C HIS A 5 20.95 -23.86 -27.34
N THR A 6 21.78 -24.06 -26.32
CA THR A 6 22.74 -23.03 -25.88
C THR A 6 24.11 -23.65 -25.60
N SER A 7 25.17 -22.95 -25.98
CA SER A 7 26.56 -23.30 -25.65
C SER A 7 26.94 -22.91 -24.21
N ASN A 8 26.16 -22.04 -23.56
CA ASN A 8 26.46 -21.56 -22.21
C ASN A 8 25.93 -22.51 -21.13
N GLU A 9 26.84 -23.24 -20.49
CA GLU A 9 26.51 -24.19 -19.44
C GLU A 9 26.02 -23.54 -18.14
N GLN A 10 26.54 -22.36 -17.81
CA GLN A 10 26.12 -21.63 -16.61
C GLN A 10 24.68 -21.16 -16.76
N LEU A 11 24.31 -20.61 -17.92
CA LEU A 11 22.95 -20.22 -18.24
C LEU A 11 22.00 -21.43 -18.19
N LEU A 12 22.41 -22.56 -18.80
CA LEU A 12 21.64 -23.79 -18.79
C LEU A 12 21.39 -24.27 -17.36
N THR A 13 22.41 -24.28 -16.51
CA THR A 13 22.32 -24.68 -15.10
C THR A 13 21.42 -23.73 -14.31
N SER A 14 21.56 -22.42 -14.53
CA SER A 14 20.75 -21.39 -13.89
C SER A 14 19.26 -21.55 -14.23
N ILE A 15 18.92 -21.72 -15.52
CA ILE A 15 17.53 -21.86 -15.97
C ILE A 15 16.92 -23.20 -15.52
N THR A 16 17.66 -24.30 -15.64
CA THR A 16 17.10 -25.65 -15.40
C THR A 16 17.07 -26.07 -13.94
N LYS A 17 18.06 -25.64 -13.12
CA LYS A 17 18.21 -26.10 -11.73
C LYS A 17 17.94 -25.03 -10.68
N ARG A 18 18.25 -23.76 -10.96
CA ARG A 18 18.26 -22.68 -9.95
C ARG A 18 17.07 -21.73 -10.05
N LEU A 19 16.48 -21.60 -11.23
CA LEU A 19 15.45 -20.60 -11.52
C LEU A 19 14.23 -20.72 -10.61
N THR A 20 13.79 -21.94 -10.31
CA THR A 20 12.67 -22.20 -9.40
C THR A 20 12.97 -21.75 -7.97
N ASN A 21 14.19 -22.01 -7.47
CA ASN A 21 14.57 -21.62 -6.11
C ASN A 21 14.72 -20.10 -6.01
N TRP A 22 15.29 -19.46 -7.03
CA TRP A 22 15.40 -18.00 -7.07
C TRP A 22 14.05 -17.30 -7.11
N ASP A 23 13.05 -17.90 -7.74
CA ASP A 23 11.67 -17.40 -7.71
C ASP A 23 11.08 -17.46 -6.29
N MET A 24 11.32 -18.56 -5.57
CA MET A 24 10.89 -18.69 -4.17
C MET A 24 11.58 -17.69 -3.24
N GLU A 25 12.85 -17.37 -3.50
CA GLU A 25 13.67 -16.42 -2.73
C GLU A 25 13.50 -14.95 -3.18
N GLY A 26 12.66 -14.68 -4.17
CA GLY A 26 12.38 -13.33 -4.66
C GLY A 26 13.53 -12.67 -5.43
N PHE A 27 14.52 -13.45 -5.91
CA PHE A 27 15.69 -12.98 -6.66
C PHE A 27 16.59 -11.97 -5.93
N THR A 28 16.63 -12.00 -4.59
CA THR A 28 17.32 -11.00 -3.75
C THR A 28 18.84 -10.98 -3.88
N LYS A 29 19.49 -12.10 -4.24
CA LYS A 29 20.95 -12.24 -4.36
C LYS A 29 21.41 -12.77 -5.73
N VAL A 30 20.65 -12.49 -6.78
CA VAL A 30 20.89 -13.04 -8.13
C VAL A 30 21.47 -11.96 -9.04
N LYS A 31 22.66 -12.21 -9.60
CA LYS A 31 23.24 -11.38 -10.66
C LYS A 31 22.34 -11.44 -11.90
N ASP A 32 22.09 -10.30 -12.54
CA ASP A 32 21.23 -10.18 -13.73
C ASP A 32 19.76 -10.61 -13.49
N ALA A 33 19.25 -10.40 -12.27
CA ALA A 33 17.90 -10.78 -11.85
C ALA A 33 16.78 -10.32 -12.82
N ALA A 34 16.93 -9.15 -13.45
CA ALA A 34 15.97 -8.64 -14.43
C ALA A 34 15.80 -9.57 -15.64
N ILE A 35 16.91 -10.13 -16.15
CA ILE A 35 16.92 -11.03 -17.30
C ILE A 35 16.24 -12.35 -16.95
N TYR A 36 16.57 -12.93 -15.79
CA TYR A 36 15.95 -14.18 -15.34
C TYR A 36 14.45 -14.04 -15.06
N LYS A 37 14.01 -12.90 -14.51
CA LYS A 37 12.59 -12.59 -14.33
C LYS A 37 11.85 -12.53 -15.66
N ALA A 38 12.44 -11.91 -16.68
CA ALA A 38 11.86 -11.88 -18.02
C ALA A 38 11.78 -13.28 -18.64
N ILE A 39 12.86 -14.07 -18.56
CA ILE A 39 12.88 -15.45 -19.04
C ILE A 39 11.77 -16.26 -18.36
N LEU A 40 11.66 -16.19 -17.02
CA LEU A 40 10.63 -16.91 -16.27
C LEU A 40 9.21 -16.50 -16.68
N SER A 41 8.97 -15.20 -16.86
CA SER A 41 7.71 -14.65 -17.37
C SER A 41 7.37 -15.24 -18.75
N HIS A 42 8.31 -15.25 -19.69
CA HIS A 42 8.09 -15.81 -21.02
C HIS A 42 7.88 -17.32 -21.00
N LEU A 43 8.60 -18.06 -20.16
CA LEU A 43 8.41 -19.51 -20.00
C LEU A 43 7.02 -19.84 -19.49
N ARG A 44 6.54 -19.09 -18.48
CA ARG A 44 5.21 -19.32 -17.89
C ARG A 44 4.05 -18.86 -18.78
N LYS A 45 4.25 -17.92 -19.70
CA LYS A 45 3.25 -17.57 -20.75
C LYS A 45 3.00 -18.72 -21.73
N ARG A 46 3.92 -19.66 -21.85
CA ARG A 46 3.84 -20.74 -22.84
C ARG A 46 3.08 -21.93 -22.25
N ASN A 47 2.02 -22.35 -22.95
CA ASN A 47 1.24 -23.53 -22.58
C ASN A 47 1.91 -24.86 -22.99
N ALA A 48 2.90 -24.83 -23.87
CA ALA A 48 3.62 -26.01 -24.37
C ALA A 48 5.03 -26.13 -23.75
N PRO A 49 5.53 -27.35 -23.52
CA PRO A 49 6.82 -27.56 -22.86
C PRO A 49 7.96 -26.94 -23.67
N THR A 50 8.91 -26.36 -22.93
CA THR A 50 10.15 -25.77 -23.45
C THR A 50 11.33 -26.58 -22.94
N ILE A 51 12.14 -27.11 -23.85
CA ILE A 51 13.25 -28.01 -23.57
C ILE A 51 14.55 -27.26 -23.85
N PHE A 52 15.38 -27.10 -22.84
CA PHE A 52 16.72 -26.55 -22.98
C PHE A 52 17.76 -27.67 -23.09
N ARG A 53 18.65 -27.57 -24.07
CA ARG A 53 19.75 -28.54 -24.28
C ARG A 53 21.06 -27.81 -24.51
N LYS A 54 22.15 -28.48 -24.11
CA LYS A 54 23.50 -28.05 -24.48
C LYS A 54 23.67 -28.17 -26.00
N ALA A 55 24.13 -27.11 -26.64
CA ALA A 55 24.49 -27.11 -28.05
C ALA A 55 25.85 -27.80 -28.22
N VAL A 56 25.95 -28.70 -29.19
CA VAL A 56 27.21 -29.37 -29.54
C VAL A 56 27.49 -29.08 -31.01
N ARG A 57 28.63 -28.43 -31.31
CA ARG A 57 28.97 -27.99 -32.66
C ARG A 57 28.95 -29.15 -33.67
N SER A 58 29.46 -30.33 -33.30
CA SER A 58 29.49 -31.51 -34.17
C SER A 58 28.10 -32.06 -34.53
N GLN A 59 27.07 -31.79 -33.73
CA GLN A 59 25.70 -32.25 -34.02
C GLN A 59 24.97 -31.36 -35.03
N ASN A 60 25.30 -30.06 -35.07
CA ASN A 60 24.71 -29.12 -36.03
C ASN A 60 25.62 -27.89 -36.20
N GLN A 61 26.65 -28.06 -37.03
CA GLN A 61 27.71 -27.07 -37.20
C GLN A 61 27.17 -25.75 -37.78
N ARG A 62 26.30 -25.83 -38.80
CA ARG A 62 25.74 -24.64 -39.46
C ARG A 62 24.94 -23.76 -38.51
N ALA A 63 24.07 -24.36 -37.68
CA ALA A 63 23.27 -23.60 -36.72
C ALA A 63 24.13 -23.05 -35.57
N TYR A 64 25.13 -23.81 -35.13
CA TYR A 64 26.07 -23.39 -34.09
C TYR A 64 26.91 -22.19 -34.55
N ASP A 65 27.50 -22.30 -35.73
CA ASP A 65 28.39 -21.27 -36.29
C ASP A 65 27.59 -20.00 -36.62
N GLY A 66 26.41 -20.13 -37.23
CA GLY A 66 25.53 -18.98 -37.53
C GLY A 66 25.01 -18.26 -36.28
N ALA A 67 24.70 -18.98 -35.19
CA ALA A 67 24.29 -18.35 -33.93
C ALA A 67 25.43 -17.55 -33.28
N ASN A 68 26.67 -18.05 -33.35
CA ASN A 68 27.84 -17.34 -32.82
C ASN A 68 28.20 -16.13 -33.68
N GLU A 69 28.10 -16.24 -35.00
CA GLU A 69 28.35 -15.12 -35.90
C GLU A 69 27.36 -13.97 -35.66
N LEU A 70 26.06 -14.28 -35.51
CA LEU A 70 25.05 -13.29 -35.16
C LEU A 70 25.29 -12.67 -33.77
N ALA A 71 25.67 -13.47 -32.78
CA ALA A 71 25.98 -12.97 -31.44
C ALA A 71 27.22 -12.06 -31.45
N PHE A 72 28.24 -12.42 -32.22
CA PHE A 72 29.46 -11.62 -32.38
C PHE A 72 29.15 -10.31 -33.11
N GLY A 73 28.41 -10.37 -34.23
CA GLY A 73 27.99 -9.17 -34.97
C GLY A 73 27.14 -8.22 -34.12
N ALA A 74 26.26 -8.75 -33.28
CA ALA A 74 25.45 -7.94 -32.35
C ALA A 74 26.27 -7.34 -31.19
N ALA A 75 27.39 -7.96 -30.80
CA ALA A 75 28.29 -7.39 -29.80
C ALA A 75 29.13 -6.23 -30.35
N VAL A 76 29.45 -6.27 -31.65
CA VAL A 76 30.24 -5.23 -32.34
C VAL A 76 29.38 -4.02 -32.75
N ASN A 77 28.12 -4.25 -33.13
CA ASN A 77 27.19 -3.18 -33.48
C ASN A 77 26.45 -2.67 -32.23
N THR A 78 26.84 -1.49 -31.72
CA THR A 78 26.25 -0.86 -30.52
C THR A 78 24.89 -0.18 -30.74
N ASP A 79 24.27 -0.36 -31.90
CA ASP A 79 22.86 0.03 -32.11
C ASP A 79 21.98 -0.99 -31.38
N GLY A 80 21.98 -0.85 -30.06
CA GLY A 80 21.39 -1.76 -29.11
C GLY A 80 19.92 -1.93 -29.40
N THR A 81 19.55 -3.12 -29.87
CA THR A 81 18.16 -3.55 -29.82
C THR A 81 17.81 -3.65 -28.34
N GLU A 82 17.24 -2.60 -27.76
CA GLU A 82 16.75 -2.62 -26.39
C GLU A 82 15.76 -3.79 -26.27
N LEU A 83 16.19 -4.85 -25.58
CA LEU A 83 15.28 -5.88 -25.13
C LEU A 83 14.25 -5.17 -24.26
N LYS A 84 13.02 -5.01 -24.78
CA LYS A 84 11.87 -4.59 -23.98
C LYS A 84 11.58 -5.69 -22.98
N ILE A 85 12.33 -5.69 -21.88
CA ILE A 85 12.12 -6.51 -20.70
C ILE A 85 10.88 -5.92 -20.00
N SER A 86 9.69 -6.21 -20.54
CA SER A 86 8.43 -5.97 -19.86
C SER A 86 8.01 -7.28 -19.21
N PRO A 87 8.40 -7.54 -17.94
CA PRO A 87 7.88 -8.70 -17.22
C PRO A 87 6.37 -8.51 -17.11
N SER A 88 5.58 -9.41 -17.70
CA SER A 88 4.14 -9.36 -17.49
C SER A 88 3.86 -9.79 -16.05
N MET A 89 3.50 -8.81 -15.23
CA MET A 89 3.27 -8.87 -13.79
C MET A 89 2.36 -10.02 -13.33
N GLN A 90 1.46 -10.48 -14.20
CA GLN A 90 0.37 -11.42 -13.86
C GLN A 90 0.84 -12.85 -13.58
N VAL A 91 2.09 -13.18 -13.92
CA VAL A 91 2.54 -14.58 -14.03
C VAL A 91 3.40 -15.03 -12.82
N LEU A 92 3.61 -14.15 -11.84
CA LEU A 92 4.35 -14.44 -10.59
C LEU A 92 3.48 -15.01 -9.46
N VAL A 93 2.18 -15.22 -9.68
CA VAL A 93 1.20 -15.41 -8.59
C VAL A 93 0.99 -16.87 -8.16
N ARG A 94 1.52 -17.88 -8.85
CA ARG A 94 1.04 -19.27 -8.68
C ARG A 94 1.89 -20.26 -7.87
N GLY A 95 2.87 -19.84 -7.08
CA GLY A 95 3.56 -20.80 -6.21
C GLY A 95 4.37 -20.21 -5.05
N ALA A 96 3.78 -20.19 -3.85
CA ALA A 96 4.47 -20.43 -2.56
C ALA A 96 3.46 -20.36 -1.40
N CYS A 97 3.42 -21.38 -0.53
CA CYS A 97 2.75 -21.35 0.77
C CYS A 97 3.58 -20.56 1.80
N ALA A 98 2.90 -19.96 2.80
CA ALA A 98 3.39 -19.29 4.01
C ALA A 98 4.32 -18.06 3.85
N LEU A 99 5.33 -18.09 2.96
CA LEU A 99 6.13 -16.90 2.59
C LEU A 99 5.32 -15.88 1.79
N HIS A 100 4.20 -16.31 1.22
CA HIS A 100 3.26 -15.49 0.47
C HIS A 100 2.77 -14.28 1.28
N THR A 101 2.53 -14.39 2.59
CA THR A 101 2.05 -13.25 3.38
C THR A 101 3.11 -12.17 3.55
N ARG A 102 4.39 -12.55 3.68
CA ARG A 102 5.51 -11.58 3.78
C ARG A 102 5.83 -10.96 2.43
N LEU A 103 5.84 -11.75 1.36
CA LEU A 103 6.06 -11.24 0.00
C LEU A 103 4.88 -10.40 -0.49
N LEU A 104 3.63 -10.79 -0.20
CA LEU A 104 2.46 -9.94 -0.44
C LEU A 104 2.49 -8.68 0.42
N GLY A 105 2.94 -8.76 1.67
CA GLY A 105 3.11 -7.60 2.54
C GLY A 105 4.14 -6.62 1.98
N ALA A 106 5.33 -7.12 1.62
CA ALA A 106 6.39 -6.34 0.99
C ALA A 106 5.99 -5.82 -0.40
N TYR A 107 5.24 -6.61 -1.16
CA TYR A 107 4.72 -6.23 -2.48
C TYR A 107 3.63 -5.17 -2.35
N HIS A 108 2.65 -5.34 -1.46
CA HIS A 108 1.66 -4.31 -1.12
C HIS A 108 2.32 -3.05 -0.58
N HIS A 109 3.40 -3.16 0.20
CA HIS A 109 4.18 -2.01 0.64
C HIS A 109 4.81 -1.30 -0.55
N SER A 110 5.49 -2.02 -1.45
CA SER A 110 6.09 -1.45 -2.66
C SER A 110 5.07 -0.81 -3.60
N ILE A 111 3.87 -1.39 -3.76
CA ILE A 111 2.78 -0.79 -4.53
C ILE A 111 2.28 0.49 -3.86
N LYS A 112 2.12 0.49 -2.53
CA LYS A 112 1.68 1.67 -1.78
C LYS A 112 2.74 2.78 -1.77
N GLU A 113 4.02 2.44 -1.78
CA GLU A 113 5.13 3.40 -1.90
C GLU A 113 5.22 3.98 -3.32
N GLN A 114 4.98 3.15 -4.34
CA GLN A 114 4.98 3.60 -5.74
C GLN A 114 3.69 4.36 -6.11
N ASN A 115 2.58 4.05 -5.44
CA ASN A 115 1.27 4.65 -5.66
C ASN A 115 0.73 5.22 -4.35
N VAL A 116 1.48 6.15 -3.72
CA VAL A 116 0.98 6.86 -2.55
C VAL A 116 -0.26 7.64 -2.99
N PRO A 117 -1.48 7.23 -2.57
CA PRO A 117 -2.68 7.94 -3.00
C PRO A 117 -2.65 9.32 -2.35
N GLU A 118 -2.92 10.36 -3.13
CA GLU A 118 -3.11 11.69 -2.57
C GLU A 118 -4.17 11.63 -1.45
N PRO A 119 -3.91 12.25 -0.28
CA PRO A 119 -4.87 12.23 0.80
C PRO A 119 -6.20 12.84 0.33
N ARG A 120 -7.31 12.16 0.63
CA ARG A 120 -8.64 12.60 0.22
C ARG A 120 -8.87 14.06 0.67
N PRO A 121 -9.44 14.93 -0.19
CA PRO A 121 -9.68 16.33 0.18
C PRO A 121 -10.47 16.51 1.48
N ALA A 122 -11.41 15.60 1.76
CA ALA A 122 -12.16 15.59 3.02
C ALA A 122 -11.27 15.37 4.24
N THR A 123 -10.30 14.46 4.15
CA THR A 123 -9.34 14.18 5.22
C THR A 123 -8.38 15.36 5.42
N LYS A 124 -7.88 15.96 4.34
CA LYS A 124 -7.03 17.18 4.43
C LYS A 124 -7.75 18.31 5.18
N ARG A 125 -8.98 18.64 4.78
CA ARG A 125 -9.81 19.67 5.43
C ARG A 125 -10.07 19.39 6.91
N MET A 126 -10.35 18.14 7.27
CA MET A 126 -10.62 17.80 8.66
C MET A 126 -9.36 17.90 9.53
N ILE A 127 -8.23 17.44 9.04
CA ILE A 127 -6.95 17.58 9.75
C ILE A 127 -6.57 19.05 9.92
N GLU A 128 -6.69 19.87 8.87
CA GLU A 128 -6.44 21.32 8.94
C GLU A 128 -7.35 22.00 9.95
N LYS A 129 -8.64 21.63 9.98
CA LYS A 129 -9.59 22.12 10.98
C LYS A 129 -9.14 21.78 12.39
N VAL A 130 -8.85 20.51 12.66
CA VAL A 130 -8.37 20.06 13.98
C VAL A 130 -7.08 20.76 14.38
N GLN A 131 -6.15 20.96 13.44
CA GLN A 131 -4.94 21.74 13.69
C GLN A 131 -5.27 23.18 14.11
N ASN A 132 -6.17 23.85 13.39
CA ASN A 132 -6.54 25.24 13.68
C ASN A 132 -7.22 25.38 15.06
N GLU A 133 -8.09 24.45 15.42
CA GLU A 133 -8.80 24.46 16.72
C GLU A 133 -7.87 24.15 17.91
N ILE A 134 -6.91 23.23 17.74
CA ILE A 134 -6.02 22.81 18.84
C ILE A 134 -4.80 23.72 18.99
N SER A 135 -4.37 24.42 17.93
CA SER A 135 -3.17 25.27 17.95
C SER A 135 -3.16 26.32 19.07
N PRO A 136 -4.27 27.04 19.37
CA PRO A 136 -4.31 27.99 20.48
C PRO A 136 -4.11 27.32 21.85
N VAL A 137 -4.67 26.12 22.03
CA VAL A 137 -4.58 25.36 23.29
C VAL A 137 -3.17 24.84 23.53
N LEU A 138 -2.53 24.28 22.51
CA LEU A 138 -1.17 23.74 22.60
C LEU A 138 -0.07 24.80 22.44
N LYS A 139 -0.42 26.04 22.09
CA LYS A 139 0.51 27.12 21.67
C LYS A 139 1.46 26.70 20.53
N LYS A 140 1.10 25.65 19.79
CA LYS A 140 1.88 25.06 18.69
C LYS A 140 0.95 24.32 17.75
N LYS A 141 1.21 24.42 16.44
CA LYS A 141 0.49 23.63 15.44
C LYS A 141 0.95 22.17 15.49
N PRO A 142 0.07 21.21 15.85
CA PRO A 142 0.44 19.80 15.88
C PRO A 142 0.65 19.27 14.46
N GLN A 143 1.60 18.35 14.29
CA GLN A 143 1.79 17.67 13.01
C GLN A 143 0.62 16.71 12.74
N PRO A 144 0.19 16.50 11.48
CA PRO A 144 -0.88 15.56 11.13
C PRO A 144 -0.68 14.17 11.74
N GLU A 145 0.56 13.68 11.76
CA GLU A 145 0.92 12.36 12.31
C GLU A 145 0.67 12.31 13.82
N ALA A 146 0.89 13.42 14.53
CA ALA A 146 0.62 13.50 15.96
C ALA A 146 -0.89 13.42 16.26
N ILE A 147 -1.72 14.01 15.41
CA ILE A 147 -3.20 13.90 15.51
C ILE A 147 -3.64 12.47 15.25
N TRP A 148 -3.08 11.79 14.24
CA TRP A 148 -3.40 10.39 13.98
C TRP A 148 -2.91 9.45 15.09
N LYS A 149 -1.79 9.78 15.73
CA LYS A 149 -1.23 9.02 16.85
C LYS A 149 -2.07 9.19 18.11
N SER A 150 -2.57 10.39 18.41
CA SER A 150 -3.34 10.65 19.64
C SER A 150 -4.65 9.87 19.69
N ILE A 151 -5.32 9.64 18.55
CA ILE A 151 -6.55 8.85 18.52
C ILE A 151 -6.32 7.33 18.64
N ARG A 152 -5.07 6.87 18.69
CA ARG A 152 -4.72 5.44 18.75
C ARG A 152 -4.38 4.95 20.15
N ASP A 153 -4.48 5.82 21.15
CA ASP A 153 -4.19 5.53 22.55
C ASP A 153 -4.91 4.26 23.06
N THR A 154 -4.19 3.44 23.82
CA THR A 154 -4.71 2.18 24.39
C THR A 154 -5.78 2.41 25.44
N ASP A 155 -5.75 3.57 26.11
CA ASP A 155 -6.73 3.96 27.12
C ASP A 155 -8.10 4.27 26.49
N ILE A 156 -8.12 4.50 25.18
CA ILE A 156 -9.34 4.75 24.43
C ILE A 156 -9.87 3.44 23.85
N SER A 157 -11.13 3.13 24.17
CA SER A 157 -11.80 1.94 23.66
C SER A 157 -11.70 1.83 22.14
N ARG A 158 -11.56 0.61 21.61
CA ARG A 158 -11.45 0.37 20.17
C ARG A 158 -12.61 0.99 19.37
N ARG A 159 -13.83 0.98 19.93
CA ARG A 159 -15.02 1.58 19.31
C ARG A 159 -14.87 3.10 19.18
N ALA A 160 -14.41 3.78 20.25
CA ALA A 160 -14.16 5.21 20.23
C ALA A 160 -13.01 5.59 19.27
N ARG A 161 -11.93 4.79 19.22
CA ARG A 161 -10.85 4.98 18.24
C ARG A 161 -11.35 4.88 16.80
N ASN A 162 -12.18 3.88 16.49
CA ASN A 162 -12.78 3.75 15.16
C ASN A 162 -13.69 4.93 14.82
N PHE A 163 -14.47 5.41 15.78
CA PHE A 163 -15.31 6.59 15.60
C PHE A 163 -14.49 7.84 15.27
N MET A 164 -13.44 8.13 16.05
CA MET A 164 -12.54 9.26 15.82
C MET A 164 -11.76 9.13 14.51
N TRP A 165 -11.29 7.94 14.17
CA TRP A 165 -10.63 7.66 12.90
C TRP A 165 -11.55 7.98 11.72
N THR A 166 -12.82 7.55 11.80
CA THR A 166 -13.84 7.83 10.77
C THR A 166 -14.18 9.32 10.70
N ALA A 167 -14.19 10.00 11.85
CA ALA A 167 -14.39 11.44 11.96
C ALA A 167 -13.27 12.24 11.30
N LEU A 168 -12.00 11.92 11.60
CA LEU A 168 -10.83 12.55 10.99
C LEU A 168 -10.76 12.32 9.47
N HIS A 169 -11.28 11.19 8.99
CA HIS A 169 -11.42 10.97 7.55
C HIS A 169 -12.58 11.74 6.90
N GLY A 170 -13.51 12.29 7.69
CA GLY A 170 -14.74 12.89 7.18
C GLY A 170 -15.65 11.85 6.50
N ALA A 171 -15.61 10.60 6.98
CA ALA A 171 -16.23 9.45 6.32
C ALA A 171 -17.58 9.02 6.93
N HIS A 172 -18.08 9.75 7.93
CA HIS A 172 -19.41 9.51 8.48
C HIS A 172 -20.50 9.88 7.46
N LYS A 173 -21.57 9.08 7.41
CA LYS A 173 -22.72 9.30 6.54
C LYS A 173 -23.64 10.39 7.11
N VAL A 174 -23.17 11.64 7.07
CA VAL A 174 -23.85 12.81 7.64
C VAL A 174 -23.71 14.02 6.72
N GLY A 175 -24.62 14.99 6.84
CA GLY A 175 -24.58 16.27 6.15
C GLY A 175 -24.42 16.14 4.63
N LYS A 176 -23.28 16.59 4.10
CA LYS A 176 -22.98 16.61 2.66
C LYS A 176 -23.07 15.25 1.98
N TYR A 177 -22.91 14.15 2.72
CA TYR A 177 -23.06 12.80 2.19
C TYR A 177 -24.46 12.55 1.61
N TRP A 178 -25.52 13.09 2.22
CA TRP A 178 -26.90 12.84 1.81
C TRP A 178 -27.38 13.74 0.68
N LYS A 179 -26.71 14.88 0.43
CA LYS A 179 -27.15 15.91 -0.54
C LYS A 179 -27.31 15.44 -1.99
N HIS A 180 -26.65 14.35 -2.36
CA HIS A 180 -26.60 13.85 -3.74
C HIS A 180 -27.26 12.48 -3.88
N ILE A 181 -27.97 12.00 -2.85
CA ILE A 181 -28.63 10.70 -2.85
C ILE A 181 -30.14 10.95 -2.99
N PRO A 182 -30.74 10.58 -4.13
CA PRO A 182 -32.17 10.77 -4.37
C PRO A 182 -33.06 10.12 -3.30
N GLY A 183 -34.00 10.90 -2.75
CA GLY A 183 -34.97 10.44 -1.75
C GLY A 183 -34.44 10.40 -0.32
N TYR A 184 -33.26 10.97 -0.07
CA TYR A 184 -32.66 11.05 1.27
C TYR A 184 -32.04 12.42 1.55
N GLU A 185 -32.28 13.42 0.70
CA GLU A 185 -31.68 14.74 0.79
C GLU A 185 -32.05 15.45 2.10
N GLU A 186 -33.22 15.16 2.69
CA GLU A 186 -33.62 15.76 3.97
C GLU A 186 -32.66 15.41 5.11
N ARG A 187 -31.94 14.28 5.00
CA ARG A 187 -30.94 13.85 6.00
C ARG A 187 -29.65 14.67 5.97
N ALA A 188 -29.49 15.53 4.97
CA ALA A 188 -28.36 16.46 4.91
C ALA A 188 -28.50 17.61 5.91
N THR A 189 -29.71 17.85 6.41
CA THR A 189 -30.07 18.99 7.24
C THR A 189 -30.71 18.56 8.55
N CYS A 190 -30.45 19.33 9.60
CA CYS A 190 -31.08 19.14 10.90
C CYS A 190 -32.57 19.42 10.79
N SER A 191 -33.43 18.47 11.19
CA SER A 191 -34.88 18.69 11.20
C SER A 191 -35.31 19.76 12.20
N ASP A 192 -34.50 20.02 13.23
CA ASP A 192 -34.88 20.89 14.35
C ASP A 192 -34.39 22.32 14.19
N CYS A 193 -33.20 22.53 13.62
CA CYS A 193 -32.63 23.87 13.47
C CYS A 193 -32.25 24.24 12.03
N GLY A 194 -32.46 23.36 11.05
CA GLY A 194 -32.21 23.62 9.63
C GLY A 194 -30.74 23.76 9.21
N ALA A 195 -29.79 23.61 10.13
CA ALA A 195 -28.36 23.63 9.82
C ALA A 195 -27.95 22.38 9.02
N THR A 196 -26.75 22.40 8.40
CA THR A 196 -26.21 21.16 7.83
C THR A 196 -25.93 20.16 8.95
N GLU A 197 -26.49 18.95 8.86
CA GLU A 197 -26.37 17.90 9.88
C GLU A 197 -25.01 17.20 9.76
N ASP A 198 -23.90 17.93 9.95
CA ASP A 198 -22.55 17.36 9.97
C ASP A 198 -22.13 16.95 11.39
N LEU A 199 -20.98 16.28 11.51
CA LEU A 199 -20.54 15.73 12.79
C LEU A 199 -20.30 16.81 13.84
N GLU A 200 -19.81 17.98 13.44
CA GLU A 200 -19.60 19.10 14.35
C GLU A 200 -20.94 19.66 14.83
N HIS A 201 -21.90 19.82 13.91
CA HIS A 201 -23.24 20.24 14.27
C HIS A 201 -23.86 19.28 15.27
N ILE A 202 -23.88 17.97 14.96
CA ILE A 202 -24.47 16.93 15.81
C ILE A 202 -23.87 16.94 17.21
N LEU A 203 -22.54 17.08 17.31
CA LEU A 203 -21.83 16.97 18.58
C LEU A 203 -21.75 18.27 19.37
N LEU A 204 -21.71 19.44 18.74
CA LEU A 204 -21.35 20.70 19.43
C LEU A 204 -22.42 21.80 19.31
N HIS A 205 -23.10 21.90 18.17
CA HIS A 205 -23.93 23.08 17.85
C HIS A 205 -25.43 22.79 17.80
N CYS A 206 -25.82 21.52 17.87
CA CYS A 206 -27.21 21.13 17.75
C CYS A 206 -28.06 21.61 18.94
N LYS A 207 -29.23 22.18 18.65
CA LYS A 207 -30.17 22.72 19.66
C LYS A 207 -30.99 21.63 20.38
N ARG A 208 -30.85 20.39 19.96
CA ARG A 208 -31.60 19.26 20.53
C ARG A 208 -31.12 18.95 21.96
N PRO A 209 -32.01 18.54 22.87
CA PRO A 209 -31.69 18.40 24.30
C PRO A 209 -30.61 17.35 24.59
N TRP A 210 -30.48 16.32 23.75
CA TRP A 210 -29.49 15.26 23.94
C TRP A 210 -28.05 15.73 23.76
N CYS A 211 -27.79 16.74 22.93
CA CYS A 211 -26.45 17.29 22.77
C CYS A 211 -25.93 17.80 24.13
N ARG A 212 -26.75 18.62 24.80
CA ARG A 212 -26.46 19.14 26.14
C ARG A 212 -26.33 18.01 27.17
N LEU A 213 -27.29 17.07 27.19
CA LEU A 213 -27.27 15.95 28.12
C LEU A 213 -25.98 15.11 28.03
N ILE A 214 -25.52 14.81 26.81
CA ILE A 214 -24.28 14.04 26.61
C ILE A 214 -23.07 14.79 27.16
N TRP A 215 -22.99 16.11 26.93
CA TRP A 215 -21.89 16.92 27.45
C TRP A 215 -21.94 17.10 28.96
N ASP A 216 -23.13 17.17 29.56
CA ASP A 216 -23.29 17.21 31.01
C ASP A 216 -22.78 15.89 31.63
N ILE A 217 -23.17 14.74 31.07
CA ILE A 217 -22.64 13.43 31.48
C ILE A 217 -21.12 13.34 31.29
N ALA A 218 -20.60 13.81 30.15
CA ALA A 218 -19.17 13.80 29.87
C ALA A 218 -18.39 14.68 30.88
N LYS A 219 -18.95 15.82 31.27
CA LYS A 219 -18.38 16.72 32.27
C LYS A 219 -18.36 16.09 33.66
N ASP A 220 -19.42 15.37 34.03
CA ASP A 220 -19.50 14.68 35.32
C ASP A 220 -18.53 13.48 35.41
N LEU A 221 -18.29 12.81 34.27
CA LEU A 221 -17.30 11.73 34.17
C LEU A 221 -15.86 12.23 34.13
N TRP A 222 -15.63 13.51 33.81
CA TRP A 222 -14.27 14.05 33.72
C TRP A 222 -13.65 14.15 35.12
N PRO A 223 -12.43 13.59 35.36
CA PRO A 223 -11.81 13.65 36.67
C PRO A 223 -11.61 15.11 37.11
N LYS A 224 -12.24 15.50 38.22
CA LYS A 224 -12.10 16.86 38.81
C LYS A 224 -10.66 17.19 39.23
N THR A 225 -9.79 16.17 39.30
CA THR A 225 -8.39 16.25 39.73
C THR A 225 -7.36 16.23 38.60
N MET A 226 -7.78 16.24 37.32
CA MET A 226 -6.81 16.33 36.22
C MET A 226 -6.34 17.78 36.05
N THR A 227 -5.51 18.25 36.98
CA THR A 227 -4.61 19.38 36.72
C THR A 227 -3.78 18.96 35.51
N MET A 228 -4.03 19.58 34.36
CA MET A 228 -3.15 19.45 33.20
C MET A 228 -1.76 19.92 33.61
N VAL A 229 -0.89 18.98 34.02
CA VAL A 229 0.55 19.23 34.07
C VAL A 229 1.01 19.25 32.62
N ILE A 230 0.86 20.42 31.99
CA ILE A 230 1.47 20.71 30.70
C ILE A 230 2.99 20.64 30.93
N GLY A 231 3.61 19.51 30.58
CA GLY A 231 5.08 19.42 30.52
C GLY A 231 5.76 18.22 31.19
N GLN A 232 5.05 17.26 31.78
CA GLN A 232 5.70 16.02 32.24
C GLN A 232 5.34 14.83 31.35
N ASN A 233 6.37 14.30 30.70
CA ASN A 233 6.37 13.03 29.98
C ASN A 233 6.06 11.93 31.00
N PRO A 234 4.94 11.19 30.91
CA PRO A 234 4.74 10.07 31.80
C PRO A 234 5.74 8.98 31.42
N LEU A 235 6.76 8.84 32.28
CA LEU A 235 7.66 7.70 32.30
C LEU A 235 6.84 6.44 32.60
N TRP A 236 6.28 5.82 31.56
CA TRP A 236 5.87 4.43 31.64
C TRP A 236 7.05 3.58 31.19
N GLY A 237 7.85 3.20 32.18
CA GLY A 237 8.96 2.28 32.04
C GLY A 237 8.51 0.94 31.45
N SER A 238 9.35 0.45 30.55
CA SER A 238 9.77 -0.96 30.44
C SER A 238 8.96 -1.97 31.25
N TYR A 239 8.12 -2.73 30.55
CA TYR A 239 8.02 -4.20 30.62
C TYR A 239 7.58 -4.74 29.26
#